data_AF-E8LC59-F1
#
_entry.id   AF-E8LC59-F1
#
_cell.length_a   1.000
_cell.length_b   1.000
_cell.length_c   1.000
_cell.angle_alpha   90.00
_cell.angle_beta   90.00
_cell.angle_gamma   90.00
#
_symmetry.space_group_name_H-M   'P 1'
#
loop_
_entity.id
_entity.type
_entity.pdbx_description
1 polymer ?
#
loop_
_entity_poly.entity_id
_entity_poly.type
_entity_poly.pdbx_seq_one_letter_code
_entity_poly.pdbx_strand_id
1 'polypeptide(L)' 'MKKMLFILVSMLCLLLSAGCGSDKQAAQAPAADKVLRVATSPASPPFELYLKEQNKFTGFDIDLINDVAKKNGL' A
#
# COMPACT_ATOMS: atom_id res chain seq x y z
N MET A 1 3.13 -10.20 -50.43
CA MET A 1 2.07 -9.75 -49.50
C MET A 1 2.23 -10.29 -48.07
N LYS A 2 2.57 -11.59 -47.87
CA LYS A 2 2.79 -12.16 -46.53
C LYS A 2 3.88 -11.46 -45.70
N LYS A 3 5.00 -11.06 -46.31
CA LYS A 3 6.10 -10.33 -45.65
C LYS A 3 5.68 -8.93 -45.14
N MET A 4 4.80 -8.25 -45.89
CA MET A 4 4.26 -6.94 -45.51
C MET A 4 3.26 -7.07 -44.35
N LEU A 5 2.48 -8.15 -44.34
CA LEU A 5 1.56 -8.45 -43.25
C LEU A 5 2.30 -8.73 -41.93
N PHE A 6 3.43 -9.45 -41.98
CA PHE A 6 4.26 -9.70 -40.79
C PHE A 6 4.86 -8.42 -40.20
N ILE A 7 5.29 -7.48 -41.04
CA ILE A 7 5.84 -6.18 -40.60
C ILE A 7 4.75 -5.34 -39.93
N LEU A 8 3.54 -5.30 -40.51
CA LEU A 8 2.41 -4.55 -39.96
C LEU A 8 1.97 -5.09 -38.59
N VAL A 9 1.91 -6.42 -38.44
CA VAL A 9 1.55 -7.08 -37.17
C VAL A 9 2.62 -6.86 -36.11
N SER A 10 3.90 -6.91 -36.47
CA SER A 10 5.01 -6.61 -35.55
C SER A 10 4.94 -5.17 -35.03
N MET A 11 4.60 -4.21 -35.89
CA MET A 11 4.49 -2.81 -35.50
C MET A 11 3.26 -2.55 -34.61
N LEU A 12 2.17 -3.28 -34.85
CA LEU A 12 0.97 -3.24 -34.00
C LEU A 12 1.23 -3.84 -32.61
N CYS A 13 1.99 -4.94 -32.51
CA CYS A 13 2.37 -5.53 -31.22
C CYS A 13 3.25 -4.59 -30.37
N LEU A 14 4.15 -3.82 -31.01
CA LEU A 14 4.97 -2.81 -30.32
C LEU A 14 4.14 -1.65 -29.75
N LEU A 15 3.07 -1.25 -30.45
CA LEU A 15 2.12 -0.23 -29.98
C LEU A 15 1.26 -0.74 -28.81
N LEU A 16 0.93 -2.04 -28.79
CA LEU A 16 0.18 -2.65 -27.68
C LEU A 16 1.02 -2.77 -26.39
N SER A 17 2.34 -2.89 -26.49
CA SER A 17 3.23 -2.85 -25.31
C SER A 17 3.39 -1.47 -24.67
N ALA A 18 3.06 -0.38 -25.38
CA ALA A 18 3.01 0.97 -24.79
C ALA A 18 1.69 1.25 -24.04
N GLY A 19 0.69 0.35 -24.17
CA GLY A 19 -0.64 0.50 -23.55
C GLY A 19 -0.87 -0.35 -22.29
N CYS A 20 -0.04 -1.36 -22.03
CA CYS A 20 -0.13 -2.19 -20.81
C CYS A 20 0.86 -1.67 -19.75
N GLY A 21 0.61 -0.46 -19.28
CA GLY A 21 1.52 0.23 -18.38
C GLY A 21 1.28 1.74 -18.40
N SER A 22 0.01 2.16 -18.36
CA SER A 22 -0.28 3.53 -17.96
C SER A 22 -0.01 3.65 -16.46
N ASP A 23 1.27 3.69 -16.10
CA ASP A 23 1.71 4.58 -15.05
C ASP A 23 1.41 5.97 -15.58
N LYS A 24 0.16 6.40 -15.38
CA LYS A 24 -0.11 7.83 -15.27
C LYS A 24 0.89 8.29 -14.22
N GLN A 25 1.93 8.97 -14.67
CA GLN A 25 2.68 9.89 -13.85
C GLN A 25 1.72 11.06 -13.56
N ALA A 26 0.68 10.76 -12.77
CA ALA A 26 0.09 11.72 -11.90
C ALA A 26 1.28 12.32 -11.18
N ALA A 27 1.44 13.64 -11.27
CA ALA A 27 2.37 14.37 -10.43
C ALA A 27 2.28 13.73 -9.04
N GLN A 28 3.37 13.11 -8.60
CA GLN A 28 3.44 12.48 -7.29
C GLN A 28 3.08 13.59 -6.32
N ALA A 29 1.83 13.59 -5.84
CA ALA A 29 1.55 14.16 -4.55
C ALA A 29 2.60 13.56 -3.62
N PRO A 30 3.24 14.36 -2.74
CA PRO A 30 4.17 13.83 -1.77
C PRO A 30 3.53 12.58 -1.19
N ALA A 31 4.23 11.44 -1.26
CA ALA A 31 3.67 10.16 -0.88
C ALA A 31 3.05 10.35 0.50
N ALA A 32 1.71 10.35 0.57
CA ALA A 32 1.04 10.57 1.83
C ALA A 32 1.55 9.49 2.78
N ASP A 33 1.99 9.90 3.97
CA ASP A 33 2.49 8.95 4.96
C ASP A 33 1.48 7.83 5.10
N LYS A 34 1.97 6.61 4.88
CA LYS A 34 1.17 5.40 4.90
C LYS A 34 0.85 5.13 6.37
N VAL A 35 -0.37 5.44 6.80
CA VAL A 35 -0.79 5.32 8.21
C VAL A 35 -1.88 4.25 8.35
N LEU A 36 -1.72 3.35 9.32
CA LEU A 36 -2.79 2.45 9.77
C LEU A 36 -3.59 3.14 10.88
N ARG A 37 -4.84 3.49 10.57
CA ARG A 37 -5.78 4.05 11.56
C ARG A 37 -6.58 2.91 12.18
N VAL A 38 -6.51 2.76 13.51
CA VAL A 38 -7.24 1.73 14.24
C VAL A 38 -8.12 2.37 15.29
N ALA A 39 -9.39 1.99 15.33
CA ALA A 39 -10.30 2.33 16.42
C ALA A 39 -9.99 1.41 17.62
N THR A 40 -9.84 2.00 18.80
CA THR A 40 -9.51 1.29 20.05
C THR A 40 -10.39 1.83 21.18
N SER A 41 -10.75 0.96 22.12
CA SER A 41 -11.40 1.33 23.38
C SER A 41 -10.46 0.94 24.53
N PRO A 42 -9.44 1.76 24.83
CA PRO A 42 -8.23 1.38 25.56
C PRO A 42 -8.45 1.30 27.09
N ALA A 43 -9.45 0.53 27.51
CA ALA A 43 -9.91 0.33 28.88
C ALA A 43 -10.20 -1.15 29.18
N SER A 44 -9.61 -2.07 28.41
CA SER A 44 -9.84 -3.52 28.51
C SER A 44 -8.53 -4.27 28.73
N PRO A 45 -7.86 -4.12 29.89
CA PRO A 45 -6.67 -4.91 30.20
C PRO A 45 -7.01 -6.41 30.28
N PRO A 46 -6.14 -7.31 29.79
CA PRO A 46 -4.77 -7.07 29.30
C PRO A 46 -4.66 -6.77 27.79
N PHE A 47 -5.76 -6.58 27.08
CA PHE A 47 -5.81 -6.50 25.62
C PHE A 47 -5.48 -5.11 25.07
N GLU A 48 -6.12 -4.07 25.60
CA GLU A 48 -5.90 -2.69 25.19
C GLU A 48 -6.04 -1.73 26.39
N LEU A 49 -5.00 -0.94 26.64
CA LEU A 49 -4.93 -0.01 27.75
C LEU A 49 -4.13 1.24 27.36
N TYR A 50 -4.63 2.41 27.73
CA TYR A 50 -3.89 3.67 27.63
C TYR A 50 -3.26 4.04 28.97
N LEU A 51 -1.93 4.07 29.02
CA LEU A 51 -1.13 4.47 30.17
C LEU A 51 -0.89 5.98 30.13
N LYS A 52 -1.76 6.74 30.80
CA LYS A 52 -1.75 8.22 30.78
C LYS A 52 -0.41 8.82 31.20
N GLU A 53 0.23 8.27 32.24
CA GLU A 53 1.53 8.76 32.74
C GLU A 53 2.67 8.58 31.73
N GLN A 54 2.57 7.55 30.89
CA GLN A 54 3.57 7.23 29.86
C GLN A 54 3.16 7.74 28.48
N ASN A 55 1.96 8.32 28.35
CA ASN A 55 1.33 8.70 27.09
C ASN A 55 1.42 7.58 26.03
N LYS A 56 1.14 6.33 26.41
CA LYS A 56 1.36 5.13 25.58
C LYS A 56 0.17 4.18 25.61
N PHE A 57 -0.17 3.59 24.46
CA PHE A 57 -1.05 2.43 24.37
C PHE A 57 -0.26 1.13 24.58
N THR A 58 -0.85 0.17 25.28
CA THR A 58 -0.24 -1.14 25.57
C THR A 58 -1.30 -2.25 25.61
N GLY A 59 -0.84 -3.49 25.57
CA GLY A 59 -1.69 -4.68 25.66
C GLY A 59 -1.56 -5.55 24.42
N PHE A 60 -2.12 -6.77 24.48
CA PHE A 60 -1.99 -7.75 23.41
C PHE A 60 -2.46 -7.23 22.04
N ASP A 61 -3.60 -6.54 21.99
CA ASP A 61 -4.16 -6.03 20.73
C ASP A 61 -3.26 -4.94 20.13
N ILE A 62 -2.69 -4.09 21.00
CA ILE A 62 -1.77 -3.03 20.58
C ILE A 62 -0.48 -3.62 20.01
N ASP A 63 0.07 -4.66 20.65
CA ASP A 63 1.27 -5.34 20.17
C ASP A 63 1.02 -6.00 18.81
N LEU A 64 -0.13 -6.67 18.64
CA LEU A 64 -0.54 -7.28 17.37
C LEU A 64 -0.66 -6.23 16.25
N ILE A 65 -1.33 -5.10 16.52
CA ILE A 65 -1.51 -4.02 15.55
C ILE A 65 -0.16 -3.43 15.12
N ASN A 66 0.75 -3.21 16.07
CA ASN A 66 2.09 -2.69 15.78
C ASN A 66 2.89 -3.65 14.90
N ASP A 67 2.83 -4.96 15.17
CA ASP A 67 3.50 -5.97 14.36
C ASP A 67 2.91 -6.07 12.94
N VAL A 68 1.59 -5.95 12.80
CA VAL A 68 0.94 -5.90 11.48
C VAL A 68 1.38 -4.65 10.71
N ALA A 69 1.41 -3.48 11.34
CA ALA A 69 1.87 -2.24 10.72
C ALA A 69 3.32 -2.38 10.21
N LYS A 70 4.22 -2.87 11.08
CA LYS A 70 5.62 -3.12 10.74
C LYS A 70 5.78 -4.10 9.58
N LYS A 71 5.02 -5.20 9.56
CA LYS A 71 5.05 -6.20 8.47
C LYS A 71 4.59 -5.62 7.13
N ASN A 72 3.77 -4.57 7.13
CA ASN A 72 3.26 -3.90 5.94
C ASN A 72 4.07 -2.66 5.54
N GLY A 73 5.22 -2.40 6.19
CA GLY A 73 6.08 -1.26 5.90
C GLY A 73 5.46 0.08 6.29
N LEU A 74 4.69 0.09 7.38
CA LEU A 74 4.17 1.29 8.05
C LEU A 74 5.03 1.63 9.27
#